data_AF-A0A424LZE2-F1
#
_entry.id   AF-A0A424LZE2-F1
#
_cell.length_a   1.000
_cell.length_b   1.000
_cell.length_c   1.000
_cell.angle_alpha   90.00
_cell.angle_beta   90.00
_cell.angle_gamma   90.00
#
_symmetry.space_group_name_H-M   'P 1'
#
loop_
_entity.id
_entity.type
_entity.pdbx_description
1 polymer ?
#
loop_
_entity_poly.entity_id
_entity_poly.type
_entity_poly.pdbx_seq_one_letter_code
_entity_poly.pdbx_strand_id
1 'polypeptide(L)'
;MNSIQRSGMVVAFVSAMGLSALLSGAHAQANCVKYGNLALKQAREYEQRKCGPMDARWSTDLKAHISWCSSVGPTQWRGELKKRAEVLSKCAG
;
A
#
# COMPACT_ATOMS: atom_id res chain seq x y z
N MET A 1 2.57 67.44 13.26
CA MET A 1 3.90 67.36 12.60
C MET A 1 3.97 66.04 11.86
N ASN A 2 4.27 66.13 10.57
CA ASN A 2 4.33 65.06 9.58
C ASN A 2 5.31 63.94 9.95
N SER A 3 5.02 62.69 9.59
CA SER A 3 5.76 62.06 8.47
C SER A 3 5.15 60.73 8.05
N ILE A 4 4.95 60.62 6.74
CA ILE A 4 4.48 59.49 5.97
C ILE A 4 5.68 58.62 5.62
N GLN A 5 5.65 57.31 5.92
CA GLN A 5 6.47 56.29 5.26
C GLN A 5 5.52 55.23 4.72
N ARG A 6 5.13 55.33 3.44
CA ARG A 6 5.80 54.86 2.22
C ARG A 6 5.71 53.33 2.04
N SER A 7 4.85 52.98 1.09
CA SER A 7 5.02 51.89 0.12
C SER A 7 4.77 50.45 0.61
N GLY A 8 3.49 50.10 0.56
CA GLY A 8 2.97 48.97 -0.22
C GLY A 8 3.90 47.78 -0.46
N MET A 9 3.79 46.77 0.39
CA MET A 9 4.01 45.38 -0.01
C MET A 9 2.65 44.74 -0.14
N VAL A 10 2.18 44.65 -1.39
CA VAL A 10 0.98 43.95 -1.79
C VAL A 10 1.12 42.50 -1.32
N VAL A 11 0.21 42.06 -0.45
CA VAL A 11 0.15 40.68 0.01
C VAL A 11 -0.27 39.82 -1.18
N ALA A 12 0.70 39.24 -1.88
CA ALA A 12 0.43 38.22 -2.88
C ALA A 12 0.15 36.90 -2.15
N PHE A 13 -1.11 36.71 -1.73
CA PHE A 13 -1.63 35.37 -1.47
C PHE A 13 -1.66 34.63 -2.81
N VAL A 14 -0.57 33.93 -3.14
CA VAL A 14 -0.54 33.00 -4.28
C VAL A 14 -1.34 31.76 -3.89
N SER A 15 -2.64 31.82 -4.11
CA SER A 15 -3.49 30.64 -4.11
C SER A 15 -3.25 29.86 -5.41
N ALA A 16 -2.46 28.79 -5.32
CA ALA A 16 -2.48 27.72 -6.32
C ALA A 16 -2.20 26.38 -5.62
N MET A 17 -3.23 25.86 -4.97
CA MET A 17 -3.36 24.43 -4.65
C MET A 17 -3.30 23.67 -5.99
N GLY A 18 -2.19 23.00 -6.31
CA GLY A 18 -2.10 22.38 -7.64
C GLY A 18 -0.85 21.61 -8.01
N LEU A 19 -0.14 20.97 -7.06
CA LEU A 19 0.99 20.10 -7.43
C LEU A 19 1.25 18.96 -6.43
N SER A 20 0.24 18.16 -6.08
CA SER A 20 0.43 17.02 -5.16
C SER A 20 -0.02 15.66 -5.71
N ALA A 21 -0.55 15.59 -6.94
CA ALA A 21 -1.14 14.35 -7.47
C ALA A 21 -0.15 13.34 -8.10
N LEU A 22 1.14 13.67 -8.27
CA LEU A 22 2.07 12.85 -9.05
C LEU A 22 2.88 11.80 -8.24
N LEU A 23 2.81 11.82 -6.91
CA LEU A 23 3.62 10.91 -6.05
C LEU A 23 2.86 9.68 -5.53
N SER A 24 1.53 9.63 -5.70
CA SER A 24 0.70 8.59 -5.08
C SER A 24 0.84 7.21 -5.76
N GLY A 25 1.08 7.17 -7.07
CA GLY A 25 1.12 5.92 -7.85
C GLY A 25 2.36 5.06 -7.59
N ALA A 26 3.56 5.66 -7.62
CA ALA A 26 4.81 4.94 -7.38
C ALA A 26 4.88 4.34 -5.95
N HIS A 27 4.37 5.09 -4.96
CA HIS A 27 4.32 4.62 -3.57
C HIS A 27 3.31 3.45 -3.39
N ALA A 28 2.17 3.48 -4.08
CA ALA A 28 1.22 2.36 -4.08
C ALA A 28 1.83 1.08 -4.70
N GLN A 29 2.52 1.22 -5.83
CA GLN A 29 3.19 0.10 -6.50
C GLN A 29 4.28 -0.55 -5.64
N ALA A 30 5.14 0.25 -5.00
CA ALA A 30 6.19 -0.26 -4.11
C ALA A 30 5.61 -1.06 -2.93
N ASN A 31 4.50 -0.60 -2.35
CA ASN A 31 3.80 -1.31 -1.29
C ASN A 31 3.18 -2.63 -1.76
N CYS A 32 2.67 -2.69 -2.99
CA CYS A 32 2.09 -3.91 -3.53
C CYS A 32 3.13 -4.96 -3.93
N VAL A 33 4.31 -4.55 -4.40
CA VAL A 33 5.44 -5.47 -4.57
C VAL A 33 5.84 -6.09 -3.23
N LYS A 34 5.88 -5.30 -2.16
CA LYS A 34 6.15 -5.81 -0.80
C LYS A 34 5.08 -6.80 -0.35
N TYR A 35 3.80 -6.45 -0.49
CA TYR A 35 2.69 -7.36 -0.20
C TYR A 35 2.83 -8.68 -0.97
N GLY A 36 3.05 -8.60 -2.29
CA GLY A 36 3.14 -9.77 -3.15
C GLY A 36 4.23 -10.75 -2.73
N ASN A 37 5.42 -10.26 -2.38
CA ASN A 37 6.51 -11.10 -1.91
C ASN A 37 6.19 -11.79 -0.57
N LEU A 38 5.59 -11.07 0.37
CA LEU A 38 5.18 -11.63 1.66
C LEU A 38 4.06 -12.67 1.50
N ALA A 39 3.05 -12.36 0.66
CA ALA A 39 1.94 -13.26 0.39
C ALA A 39 2.40 -14.53 -0.34
N LEU A 40 3.35 -14.42 -1.29
CA LEU A 40 3.97 -15.57 -1.96
C LEU A 40 4.75 -16.45 -0.99
N LYS A 41 5.52 -15.87 -0.07
CA LYS A 41 6.22 -16.64 0.97
C LYS A 41 5.23 -17.43 1.82
N GLN A 42 4.15 -16.78 2.28
CA GLN A 42 3.09 -17.43 3.05
C GLN A 42 2.35 -18.51 2.24
N ALA A 43 2.14 -18.30 0.93
CA ALA A 43 1.54 -19.28 0.02
C ALA A 43 2.37 -20.55 -0.10
N ARG A 44 3.68 -20.41 -0.31
CA ARG A 44 4.59 -21.56 -0.35
C ARG A 44 4.64 -22.31 0.98
N GLU A 45 4.64 -21.59 2.09
CA GLU A 45 4.57 -22.23 3.42
C GLU A 45 3.25 -23.00 3.60
N TYR A 46 2.13 -22.39 3.22
CA TYR A 46 0.80 -23.01 3.28
C TYR A 46 0.71 -24.29 2.42
N GLU A 47 1.28 -24.24 1.22
CA GLU A 47 1.40 -25.39 0.30
C GLU A 47 2.29 -26.49 0.89
N GLN A 48 3.49 -26.14 1.35
CA GLN A 48 4.47 -27.08 1.92
C GLN A 48 3.92 -27.82 3.13
N ARG A 49 3.19 -27.11 3.99
CA ARG A 49 2.56 -27.65 5.20
C ARG A 49 1.18 -28.27 4.94
N LYS A 50 0.73 -28.30 3.68
CA LYS A 50 -0.56 -28.87 3.25
C LYS A 50 -1.74 -28.38 4.10
N CYS A 51 -1.75 -27.08 4.41
CA CYS A 51 -2.72 -26.48 5.32
C CYS A 51 -4.17 -26.47 4.79
N GLY A 52 -4.36 -26.74 3.50
CA GLY A 52 -5.67 -26.83 2.85
C GLY A 52 -5.60 -26.59 1.34
N PRO A 53 -6.74 -26.35 0.68
CA PRO A 53 -6.80 -26.09 -0.76
C PRO A 53 -6.04 -24.82 -1.18
N MET A 54 -5.41 -24.87 -2.35
CA MET A 54 -4.70 -23.75 -2.97
C MET A 54 -5.65 -22.91 -3.85
N ASP A 55 -6.38 -22.00 -3.22
CA ASP A 55 -7.28 -21.07 -3.92
C ASP A 55 -6.56 -19.78 -4.36
N ALA A 56 -7.30 -18.82 -4.93
CA ALA A 56 -6.75 -17.54 -5.37
C ALA A 56 -6.02 -16.79 -4.25
N ARG A 57 -6.46 -16.96 -2.99
CA ARG A 57 -5.82 -16.37 -1.82
C ARG A 57 -4.47 -17.02 -1.58
N TRP A 58 -4.33 -18.34 -1.69
CA TRP A 58 -3.07 -19.06 -1.49
C TRP A 58 -2.26 -19.34 -2.76
N SER A 59 -2.60 -18.71 -3.89
CA SER A 59 -1.86 -18.84 -5.15
C SER A 59 -0.35 -18.60 -4.98
N THR A 60 0.47 -19.39 -5.68
CA THR A 60 1.93 -19.20 -5.76
C THR A 60 2.35 -18.27 -6.91
N ASP A 61 1.40 -17.58 -7.54
CA ASP A 61 1.65 -16.52 -8.52
C ASP A 61 1.85 -15.15 -7.84
N LEU A 62 3.08 -14.63 -7.91
CA LEU A 62 3.41 -13.29 -7.41
C LEU A 62 2.61 -12.18 -8.08
N LYS A 63 2.37 -12.28 -9.40
CA LYS A 63 1.67 -11.26 -10.17
C LYS A 63 0.20 -11.17 -9.75
N ALA A 64 -0.42 -12.30 -9.41
CA ALA A 64 -1.78 -12.34 -8.87
C ALA A 64 -1.88 -11.54 -7.55
N HIS A 65 -0.91 -11.71 -6.63
CA HIS A 65 -0.89 -10.94 -5.38
C HIS A 65 -0.69 -9.44 -5.58
N ILE A 66 0.23 -9.07 -6.48
CA ILE A 66 0.47 -7.65 -6.81
C ILE A 66 -0.78 -7.04 -7.45
N SER A 67 -1.43 -7.76 -8.36
CA SER A 67 -2.67 -7.32 -9.02
C SER A 67 -3.79 -7.12 -8.01
N TRP A 68 -4.04 -8.09 -7.13
CA TRP A 68 -5.04 -7.93 -6.06
C TRP A 68 -4.71 -6.75 -5.14
N CYS A 69 -3.46 -6.57 -4.73
CA CYS A 69 -3.09 -5.43 -3.90
C CYS A 69 -3.39 -4.09 -4.58
N SER A 70 -3.16 -4.00 -5.90
CA SER A 70 -3.41 -2.76 -6.65
C SER A 70 -4.89 -2.37 -6.73
N SER A 71 -5.82 -3.31 -6.49
CA SER A 71 -7.26 -3.03 -6.45
C SER A 71 -7.79 -2.70 -5.06
N VAL A 72 -6.95 -2.76 -4.01
CA VAL A 72 -7.38 -2.53 -2.61
C VAL A 72 -6.54 -1.46 -1.89
N GLY A 73 -7.12 -0.86 -0.86
CA GLY A 73 -6.43 0.15 -0.05
C GLY A 73 -5.40 -0.45 0.92
N PRO A 74 -4.46 0.38 1.45
CA PRO A 74 -3.39 -0.09 2.34
C PRO A 74 -3.84 -0.86 3.59
N THR A 75 -4.98 -0.47 4.17
CA THR A 75 -5.56 -1.17 5.32
C THR A 75 -5.97 -2.60 4.98
N GLN A 76 -6.49 -2.83 3.77
CA GLN A 76 -7.00 -4.13 3.35
C GLN A 76 -5.86 -5.14 3.13
N TRP A 77 -4.84 -4.79 2.36
CA TRP A 77 -3.72 -5.72 2.12
C TRP A 77 -2.91 -6.01 3.39
N ARG A 78 -2.77 -5.04 4.30
CA ARG A 78 -2.13 -5.26 5.61
C ARG A 78 -2.95 -6.20 6.48
N GLY A 79 -4.27 -6.00 6.50
CA GLY A 79 -5.19 -6.89 7.20
C GLY A 79 -5.14 -8.32 6.64
N GLU A 80 -5.01 -8.45 5.31
CA GLU A 80 -4.89 -9.75 4.67
C GLU A 80 -3.61 -10.48 5.08
N LEU A 81 -2.44 -9.83 5.07
CA LEU A 81 -1.19 -10.45 5.56
C LEU A 81 -1.30 -10.95 7.01
N LYS A 82 -1.98 -10.19 7.88
CA LYS A 82 -2.22 -10.60 9.27
C LYS A 82 -3.10 -11.85 9.33
N LYS A 83 -4.22 -11.85 8.63
CA LYS A 83 -5.13 -13.02 8.57
C LYS A 83 -4.42 -14.27 8.05
N ARG A 84 -3.57 -14.13 7.02
CA ARG A 84 -2.76 -15.24 6.50
C ARG A 84 -1.80 -15.80 7.53
N ALA A 85 -1.12 -14.93 8.28
CA ALA A 85 -0.24 -15.34 9.36
C ALA A 85 -1.00 -16.08 10.48
N GLU A 86 -2.22 -15.64 10.81
CA GLU A 86 -3.10 -16.31 11.78
C GLU A 86 -3.58 -17.69 11.30
N VAL A 87 -3.81 -17.87 9.99
CA VAL A 87 -4.12 -19.19 9.43
C VAL A 87 -2.91 -20.11 9.52
N LEU A 88 -1.72 -19.62 9.13
CA LEU A 88 -0.48 -20.38 9.19
C LEU A 88 -0.10 -20.77 10.63
N SER A 89 -0.38 -19.93 11.63
CA SER A 89 -0.08 -20.26 13.03
C SER A 89 -0.95 -21.38 13.58
N LYS A 90 -2.13 -21.60 13.01
CA LYS A 90 -3.07 -22.66 13.41
C LYS A 90 -2.95 -23.93 12.57
N CYS A 91 -2.32 -23.85 11.41
CA CYS A 91 -2.00 -25.03 10.62
C CYS A 91 -1.04 -25.93 11.42
N ALA A 92 -1.26 -27.25 11.41
CA ALA A 92 -0.25 -28.22 11.82
C ALA A 92 0.27 -28.83 10.52
N GLY A 93 1.57 -28.68 10.25
CA GLY A 93 2.20 -29.13 9.00
C GLY A 93 2.66 -30.57 9.07
#